data_AF-A0A819FK51-F1
#
_entry.id   AF-A0A819FK51-F1
#
_cell.length_a   1.000
_cell.length_b   1.000
_cell.length_c   1.000
_cell.angle_alpha   90.00
_cell.angle_beta   90.00
_cell.angle_gamma   90.00
#
_symmetry.space_group_name_H-M   'P 1'
#
loop_
_entity.id
_entity.type
_entity.pdbx_description
1 polymer ?
#
loop_
_entity_poly.entity_id
_entity_poly.type
_entity_poly.pdbx_seq_one_letter_code
_entity_poly.pdbx_strand_id
1 'polypeptide(L)'
;MKSTPSITNELIAICTEEYKGNKAELEVLDEFKQNYSSDRAVWWYTRDSFVYRLLNKALRVQNIDLLFLFRFFIRDLEQQLEENQCTSSICVYRCQLMSNDELK
;
A
#
# COMPACT_ATOMS: atom_id res chain seq x y z
N MET A 1 -12.33 14.33 -1.58
CA MET A 1 -13.48 13.44 -1.86
C MET A 1 -13.72 12.58 -0.63
N LYS A 2 -14.91 12.62 -0.01
CA LYS A 2 -15.25 11.76 1.13
C LYS A 2 -15.29 10.30 0.65
N SER A 3 -14.38 9.47 1.14
CA SER A 3 -14.30 8.04 0.81
C SER A 3 -15.63 7.35 1.09
N THR A 4 -16.14 6.58 0.13
CA THR A 4 -17.33 5.75 0.30
C THR A 4 -17.03 4.76 1.43
N PRO A 5 -17.67 4.87 2.62
CA PRO A 5 -17.30 4.06 3.80
C PRO A 5 -17.37 2.56 3.53
N SER A 6 -18.20 2.14 2.57
CA SER A 6 -18.33 0.75 2.09
C SER A 6 -17.00 0.12 1.67
N ILE A 7 -16.15 0.83 0.93
CA ILE A 7 -14.97 0.23 0.29
C ILE A 7 -13.81 0.16 1.28
N THR A 8 -13.64 1.19 2.12
CA THR A 8 -12.66 1.13 3.20
C THR A 8 -13.01 0.00 4.16
N ASN A 9 -14.29 -0.19 4.49
CA ASN A 9 -14.72 -1.30 5.36
C ASN A 9 -14.45 -2.67 4.72
N GLU A 10 -14.67 -2.81 3.40
CA GLU A 10 -14.38 -4.05 2.66
C GLU A 10 -12.89 -4.38 2.65
N LEU A 11 -12.02 -3.37 2.42
CA LEU A 11 -10.57 -3.53 2.51
C LEU A 11 -10.15 -4.02 3.91
N ILE A 12 -10.68 -3.40 4.97
CA ILE A 12 -10.37 -3.77 6.35
C ILE A 12 -10.86 -5.20 6.64
N ALA A 13 -12.04 -5.60 6.16
CA ALA A 13 -12.55 -6.95 6.35
C ALA A 13 -11.64 -8.01 5.71
N ILE A 14 -11.21 -7.79 4.46
CA ILE A 14 -10.27 -8.69 3.77
C ILE A 14 -8.94 -8.75 4.53
N CYS A 15 -8.38 -7.60 4.94
CA CYS A 15 -7.13 -7.57 5.68
C CYS A 15 -7.25 -8.30 7.04
N THR A 16 -8.40 -8.19 7.71
CA THR A 16 -8.64 -8.86 8.99
C THR A 16 -8.59 -10.38 8.84
N GLU A 17 -9.16 -10.93 7.77
CA GLU A 17 -9.13 -12.36 7.51
C GLU A 17 -7.74 -12.84 7.03
N GLU A 18 -7.07 -12.08 6.15
CA GLU A 18 -5.72 -12.39 5.65
C GLU A 18 -4.67 -12.45 6.79
N TYR A 19 -4.80 -11.57 7.79
CA TYR A 19 -3.88 -11.49 8.93
C TYR A 19 -4.44 -12.11 10.21
N LYS A 20 -5.46 -12.97 10.10
CA LYS A 20 -6.04 -13.68 11.22
C LYS A 20 -4.99 -14.49 11.96
N GLY A 21 -4.84 -14.23 13.26
CA GLY A 21 -3.81 -14.85 14.10
C GLY A 21 -2.49 -14.10 14.16
N ASN A 22 -2.26 -13.09 13.31
CA ASN A 22 -1.13 -12.18 13.41
C ASN A 22 -1.52 -10.91 14.18
N LYS A 23 -1.38 -10.95 15.52
CA LYS A 23 -1.77 -9.85 16.41
C LYS A 23 -1.09 -8.53 16.06
N ALA A 24 0.19 -8.56 15.69
CA ALA A 24 0.94 -7.36 15.35
C ALA A 24 0.34 -6.65 14.13
N GLU A 25 -0.03 -7.40 13.08
CA GLU A 25 -0.66 -6.82 11.90
C GLU A 25 -2.08 -6.34 12.16
N LEU A 26 -2.83 -7.02 13.02
CA LEU A 26 -4.17 -6.58 13.42
C LEU A 26 -4.12 -5.27 14.22
N GLU A 27 -3.13 -5.09 15.09
CA GLU A 27 -2.91 -3.81 15.79
C GLU A 27 -2.57 -2.67 14.81
N VAL A 28 -1.73 -2.95 13.80
CA VAL A 28 -1.42 -1.98 12.73
C VAL A 28 -2.65 -1.68 11.86
N LEU A 29 -3.50 -2.67 11.62
CA LEU A 29 -4.76 -2.51 10.89
C LEU A 29 -5.74 -1.61 11.66
N ASP A 30 -5.85 -1.80 12.98
CA ASP A 30 -6.66 -0.95 13.85
C ASP A 30 -6.10 0.48 13.91
N GLU A 31 -4.78 0.63 14.00
CA GLU A 31 -4.11 1.94 13.92
C GLU A 31 -4.41 2.63 12.59
N PHE A 32 -4.32 1.91 11.47
CA PHE A 32 -4.65 2.43 10.15
C PHE A 32 -6.10 2.89 10.09
N LYS A 33 -7.04 2.08 10.59
CA LYS A 33 -8.47 2.41 10.58
C LYS A 33 -8.79 3.69 11.36
N GLN A 34 -8.09 3.95 12.46
CA GLN A 34 -8.35 5.10 13.33
C GLN A 34 -7.57 6.36 12.92
N ASN A 35 -6.33 6.19 12.45
CA ASN A 35 -5.38 7.28 12.27
C ASN A 35 -5.01 7.55 10.80
N TYR A 36 -5.56 6.80 9.85
CA TYR A 36 -5.29 7.07 8.43
C TYR A 36 -5.83 8.43 8.03
N SER A 37 -4.96 9.20 7.38
CA SER A 37 -5.28 10.46 6.73
C SER A 37 -4.50 10.58 5.43
N SER A 38 -5.07 11.28 4.46
CA SER A 38 -4.52 11.39 3.10
C SER A 38 -3.19 12.11 3.04
N ASP A 39 -2.77 12.83 4.09
CA ASP A 39 -1.44 13.46 4.25
C ASP A 39 -0.37 12.50 4.78
N ARG A 40 -0.73 11.25 5.12
CA ARG A 40 0.21 10.21 5.60
C ARG A 40 0.32 8.96 4.71
N ALA A 41 -0.24 8.95 3.51
CA ALA A 41 -0.15 7.86 2.54
C ALA A 41 1.29 7.40 2.27
N VAL A 42 2.27 8.30 2.02
CA VAL A 42 3.67 7.89 1.79
C VAL A 42 4.28 7.22 3.03
N TRP A 43 3.96 7.72 4.23
CA TRP A 43 4.43 7.12 5.48
C TRP A 43 3.87 5.70 5.66
N TRP A 44 2.57 5.50 5.41
CA TRP A 44 1.95 4.18 5.46
C TRP A 44 2.49 3.22 4.39
N TYR A 45 2.83 3.74 3.21
CA TYR A 45 3.41 2.96 2.13
C TYR A 45 4.86 2.53 2.39
N THR A 46 5.63 3.34 3.14
CA THR A 46 7.05 3.07 3.42
C THR A 46 7.27 2.31 4.73
N ARG A 47 6.34 2.39 5.69
CA ARG A 47 6.35 1.58 6.91
C ARG A 47 6.14 0.10 6.56
N ASP A 48 6.92 -0.77 7.20
CA ASP A 48 6.67 -2.21 7.13
C ASP A 48 5.32 -2.54 7.79
N SER A 49 4.32 -2.74 6.96
CA SER A 49 2.92 -2.91 7.34
C SER A 49 2.16 -3.69 6.27
N PHE A 50 0.95 -4.10 6.59
CA PHE A 50 0.04 -4.71 5.62
C PHE A 50 -0.14 -3.87 4.36
N VAL A 51 -0.14 -2.53 4.47
CA VAL A 51 -0.33 -1.62 3.33
C VAL A 51 0.79 -1.82 2.31
N TYR A 52 2.04 -1.71 2.75
CA TYR A 52 3.21 -1.94 1.88
C TYR A 52 3.15 -3.33 1.24
N ARG A 53 2.92 -4.39 2.04
CA ARG A 53 2.99 -5.77 1.55
C ARG A 53 1.84 -6.13 0.61
N LEU A 54 0.60 -5.82 0.99
CA LEU A 54 -0.58 -6.15 0.18
C LEU A 54 -0.63 -5.33 -1.10
N LEU A 55 -0.39 -4.02 -1.04
CA LEU A 55 -0.42 -3.18 -2.23
C LEU A 55 0.67 -3.58 -3.22
N ASN A 56 1.91 -3.77 -2.77
CA ASN A 56 2.98 -4.22 -3.66
C ASN A 56 2.76 -5.64 -4.20
N LYS A 57 2.13 -6.53 -3.42
CA LYS A 57 1.73 -7.85 -3.93
C LYS A 57 0.66 -7.72 -5.00
N ALA A 58 -0.38 -6.92 -4.75
CA ALA A 58 -1.48 -6.67 -5.69
C ALA A 58 -0.99 -6.09 -7.02
N LEU A 59 -0.07 -5.12 -6.97
CA LEU A 59 0.57 -4.54 -8.16
C LEU A 59 1.38 -5.58 -8.94
N ARG A 60 2.17 -6.43 -8.26
CA ARG A 60 3.00 -7.46 -8.89
C ARG A 60 2.17 -8.54 -9.60
N VAL A 61 1.07 -8.96 -8.99
CA VAL A 61 0.20 -10.02 -9.55
C VAL A 61 -0.99 -9.48 -10.34
N GLN A 62 -1.07 -8.15 -10.50
CA GLN A 62 -2.18 -7.46 -11.17
C GLN A 62 -3.56 -7.85 -10.62
N ASN A 63 -3.69 -7.99 -9.29
CA ASN A 63 -4.98 -8.28 -8.66
C ASN A 63 -5.88 -7.04 -8.70
N ILE A 64 -6.71 -6.95 -9.74
CA ILE A 64 -7.56 -5.78 -10.02
C ILE A 64 -8.57 -5.53 -8.91
N ASP A 65 -9.16 -6.56 -8.32
CA ASP A 65 -10.13 -6.43 -7.23
C ASP A 65 -9.49 -5.77 -6.00
N LEU A 66 -8.31 -6.24 -5.60
CA LEU A 66 -7.56 -5.68 -4.48
C LEU A 66 -7.07 -4.26 -4.79
N LEU A 67 -6.61 -3.99 -6.02
CA LEU A 67 -6.23 -2.65 -6.45
C LEU A 67 -7.43 -1.69 -6.44
N PHE A 68 -8.62 -2.17 -6.80
CA PHE A 68 -9.83 -1.37 -6.75
C PHE A 68 -10.19 -1.00 -5.31
N LEU A 69 -9.98 -1.89 -4.33
CA LEU A 69 -10.15 -1.57 -2.91
C LEU A 69 -9.12 -0.55 -2.42
N PHE A 70 -7.87 -0.66 -2.88
CA PHE A 70 -6.80 0.30 -2.58
C PHE A 70 -6.88 1.61 -3.36
N ARG A 71 -7.84 1.80 -4.28
CA ARG A 71 -7.87 2.98 -5.18
C ARG A 71 -7.88 4.33 -4.45
N PHE A 72 -8.49 4.41 -3.27
CA PHE A 72 -8.45 5.64 -2.47
C PHE A 72 -7.03 5.94 -1.98
N PHE A 73 -6.34 4.91 -1.49
CA PHE A 73 -4.97 5.00 -1.00
C PHE A 73 -3.99 5.28 -2.13
N ILE A 74 -4.18 4.66 -3.31
CA ILE A 74 -3.35 4.89 -4.49
C ILE A 74 -3.44 6.35 -4.94
N ARG A 75 -4.66 6.92 -4.99
CA ARG A 75 -4.86 8.33 -5.32
C ARG A 75 -4.20 9.25 -4.29
N ASP A 76 -4.38 8.97 -3.01
CA ASP A 76 -3.78 9.79 -1.95
C ASP A 76 -2.23 9.67 -1.97
N LEU A 77 -1.69 8.51 -2.32
CA LEU A 77 -0.26 8.27 -2.50
C LEU A 77 0.29 9.03 -3.72
N GLU A 78 -0.39 8.97 -4.86
CA GLU A 78 -0.06 9.74 -6.06
C GLU A 78 0.03 11.24 -5.74
N GLN A 79 -1.00 11.79 -5.09
CA GLN A 79 -1.02 13.21 -4.72
C GLN A 79 0.19 13.60 -3.85
N GLN A 80 0.53 12.79 -2.85
CA GLN A 80 1.71 13.07 -2.03
C GLN A 80 3.02 12.95 -2.80
N LEU A 81 3.13 12.00 -3.72
CA LEU A 81 4.32 11.86 -4.55
C LEU A 81 4.49 13.08 -5.47
N GLU A 82 3.39 13.63 -5.99
CA GLU A 82 3.38 14.88 -6.76
C GLU A 82 3.83 16.07 -5.92
N GLU A 83 3.34 16.19 -4.69
CA GLU A 83 3.73 17.25 -3.75
C GLU A 83 5.21 17.14 -3.31
N ASN A 84 5.78 15.92 -3.31
CA ASN A 84 7.15 15.63 -2.86
C ASN A 84 8.10 15.28 -4.01
N GLN A 85 7.84 15.77 -5.22
CA GLN A 85 8.71 15.48 -6.38
C GLN A 85 10.12 16.04 -6.20
N CYS A 86 11.09 15.31 -6.74
CA CYS A 86 12.47 15.79 -6.84
C CYS A 86 12.51 17.00 -7.79
N THR A 87 13.06 18.12 -7.32
CA THR A 87 13.19 19.36 -8.11
C THR A 87 14.30 19.29 -9.17
N SER A 88 15.13 18.25 -9.09
CA SER A 88 16.26 18.03 -9.98
C SER A 88 16.43 16.53 -10.27
N SER A 89 17.18 16.21 -11.32
CA SER A 89 17.50 14.83 -11.65
C SER A 89 18.35 14.21 -10.55
N ILE A 90 17.97 13.02 -10.10
CA ILE A 90 18.68 12.24 -9.09
C ILE A 90 19.10 10.88 -9.65
N CYS A 91 20.20 10.36 -9.14
CA CYS A 91 20.64 8.99 -9.40
C CYS A 91 20.26 8.11 -8.21
N VAL A 92 19.57 7.01 -8.45
CA VAL A 92 19.13 6.05 -7.43
C VAL A 92 19.56 4.64 -7.80
N TYR A 93 19.72 3.80 -6.78
CA TYR A 93 20.14 2.41 -6.93
C TYR A 93 19.11 1.50 -6.27
N ARG A 94 18.77 0.39 -6.94
CA ARG A 94 17.90 -0.66 -6.39
C ARG A 94 18.50 -2.02 -6.70
N CYS A 95 18.63 -2.85 -5.68
CA CYS A 95 19.01 -4.25 -5.88
C CYS A 95 17.82 -5.02 -6.45
N GLN A 96 18.07 -5.81 -7.50
CA GLN A 96 17.10 -6.73 -8.08
C GLN A 96 17.66 -8.14 -8.03
N LEU A 97 16.88 -9.06 -7.45
CA LEU A 97 17.21 -10.48 -7.51
C LEU A 97 16.87 -10.98 -8.92
N MET A 98 17.84 -11.61 -9.57
CA MET A 98 17.68 -12.20 -10.89
C MET A 98 17.49 -13.71 -10.74
N SER A 99 16.48 -14.26 -11.40
CA SER A 99 16.26 -15.71 -11.43
C SER A 99 17.23 -16.39 -12.41
N ASN A 100 17.53 -17.67 -12.19
CA ASN A 100 18.38 -18.43 -13.14
C ASN A 100 17.73 -18.58 -14.52
N ASP A 101 16.41 -18.45 -14.63
CA ASP A 101 15.69 -18.53 -15.91
C ASP A 101 15.84 -17.26 -16.76
N GLU A 102 16.18 -16.12 -16.16
CA GLU A 102 16.45 -14.85 -16.86
C GLU A 102 17.90 -14.75 -17.39
N LEU A 103 18.78 -15.68 -17.01
CA LEU A 103 20.20 -15.71 -17.40
C LEU A 103 20.48 -16.52 -18.68
N LYS A 104 19.46 -17.16 -19.27
CA LYS A 104 19.60 -18.03 -20.46
C LYS A 104 19.44 -17.27 -21.77
#